data_AF-L1M7U7-F1
#
_entry.id   AF-L1M7U7-F1
#
_cell.length_a   1.000
_cell.length_b   1.000
_cell.length_c   1.000
_cell.angle_alpha   90.00
_cell.angle_beta   90.00
_cell.angle_gamma   90.00
#
_symmetry.space_group_name_H-M   'P 1'
#
loop_
_entity.id
_entity.type
_entity.pdbx_description
1 polymer ?
#
loop_
_entity_poly.entity_id
_entity_poly.type
_entity_poly.pdbx_seq_one_letter_code
_entity_poly.pdbx_strand_id
1 'polypeptide(L)'
;MRLHSLLALAAAGSLLLPLAANAGPWPAGKKGEYMDQCVQVASSQQGVTAAQADKHCKCGADAIEKNFTTAEIEQLDSKAGVDAKLRDRAQAAVKSACAPKQ
;
A
#
# COMPACT_ATOMS: atom_id res chain seq x y z
N MET A 1 33.17 -24.91 -28.30
CA MET A 1 34.23 -24.75 -27.28
C MET A 1 34.22 -23.29 -26.86
N ARG A 2 34.05 -22.86 -25.60
CA ARG A 2 34.27 -23.49 -24.30
C ARG A 2 33.33 -22.85 -23.25
N LEU A 3 32.63 -23.65 -22.46
CA LEU A 3 32.14 -23.27 -21.13
C LEU A 3 33.36 -23.10 -20.21
N HIS A 4 33.50 -21.98 -19.51
CA HIS A 4 34.41 -21.87 -18.36
C HIS A 4 33.74 -21.11 -17.21
N SER A 5 33.49 -21.87 -16.14
CA SER A 5 33.54 -21.49 -14.72
C SER A 5 32.56 -20.40 -14.25
N LEU A 6 31.51 -20.68 -13.46
CA LEU A 6 31.47 -21.32 -12.13
C LEU A 6 32.64 -20.91 -11.22
N LEU A 7 32.44 -19.86 -10.43
CA LEU A 7 32.69 -19.76 -8.97
C LEU A 7 32.34 -18.31 -8.56
N ALA A 8 31.21 -18.07 -7.90
CA ALA A 8 31.02 -18.14 -6.44
C ALA A 8 31.75 -17.01 -5.69
N LEU A 9 31.01 -16.04 -5.16
CA LEU A 9 31.36 -15.45 -3.86
C LEU A 9 30.17 -14.72 -3.19
N ALA A 10 29.91 -15.16 -1.97
CA ALA A 10 29.36 -14.42 -0.82
C ALA A 10 27.98 -13.77 -0.95
N ALA A 11 26.94 -14.37 -0.38
CA ALA A 11 26.58 -14.24 1.04
C ALA A 11 25.84 -12.94 1.36
N ALA A 12 24.52 -13.08 1.46
CA ALA A 12 23.69 -12.52 2.52
C ALA A 12 24.09 -11.14 3.07
N GLY A 13 23.87 -10.10 2.27
CA GLY A 13 23.61 -8.75 2.77
C GLY A 13 22.13 -8.54 3.02
N SER A 14 21.45 -9.45 3.75
CA SER A 14 20.18 -9.08 4.38
C SER A 14 20.53 -8.07 5.45
N LEU A 15 20.56 -6.79 5.08
CA LEU A 15 20.58 -5.69 6.02
C LEU A 15 19.52 -6.02 7.09
N LEU A 16 20.01 -6.25 8.31
CA LEU A 16 19.25 -6.18 9.54
C LEU A 16 18.70 -4.76 9.64
N LEU A 17 17.64 -4.48 8.87
CA LEU A 17 16.75 -3.39 9.18
C LEU A 17 16.12 -3.78 10.53
N PRO A 18 16.27 -2.93 11.56
CA PRO A 18 15.56 -3.16 12.80
C PRO A 18 14.09 -3.32 12.41
N LEU A 19 13.54 -4.52 12.65
CA LEU A 19 12.13 -4.75 12.48
C LEU A 19 11.46 -3.62 13.24
N ALA A 20 10.79 -2.74 12.50
CA ALA A 20 9.80 -1.81 13.03
C ALA A 20 8.66 -2.67 13.58
N ALA A 21 8.94 -3.37 14.68
CA ALA A 21 8.00 -4.15 15.42
C ALA A 21 7.01 -3.14 15.99
N ASN A 22 5.73 -3.35 15.65
CA ASN A 22 4.52 -2.68 16.14
C ASN A 22 3.88 -1.59 15.26
N ALA A 23 4.42 -1.26 14.08
CA ALA A 23 3.66 -0.51 13.08
C ALA A 23 3.45 -1.41 11.86
N GLY A 24 2.20 -1.58 11.40
CA GLY A 24 1.91 -2.29 10.15
C GLY A 24 2.68 -1.67 8.96
N PRO A 25 2.58 -2.22 7.74
CA PRO A 25 3.40 -1.81 6.60
C PRO A 25 3.26 -0.33 6.19
N TRP A 26 2.33 0.42 6.76
CA TRP A 26 2.25 1.87 6.57
C TRP A 26 3.50 2.59 7.10
N PRO A 27 4.16 3.42 6.26
CA PRO A 27 5.20 4.32 6.76
C PRO A 27 4.64 5.28 7.82
N ALA A 28 5.52 5.77 8.70
CA ALA A 28 5.11 6.65 9.80
C ALA A 28 4.29 7.85 9.29
N GLY A 29 3.12 8.08 9.89
CA GLY A 29 2.18 9.15 9.53
C GLY A 29 1.36 8.90 8.25
N LYS A 30 1.81 8.03 7.34
CA LYS A 30 1.19 7.86 6.02
C LYS A 30 -0.21 7.26 6.04
N LYS A 31 -0.52 6.40 7.02
CA LYS A 31 -1.90 5.90 7.18
C LYS A 31 -2.88 7.04 7.50
N GLY A 32 -2.45 8.00 8.33
CA GLY A 32 -3.25 9.17 8.67
C GLY A 32 -3.45 10.09 7.46
N GLU A 33 -2.38 10.43 6.76
CA GLU A 33 -2.44 11.25 5.53
C GLU A 33 -3.36 10.61 4.47
N TYR A 34 -3.28 9.29 4.28
CA TYR A 34 -4.19 8.56 3.40
C TYR A 34 -5.65 8.71 3.81
N MET A 35 -5.94 8.53 5.12
CA MET A 35 -7.30 8.66 5.64
C MET A 35 -7.85 10.06 5.43
N ASP A 36 -7.08 11.10 5.76
CA ASP A 36 -7.50 12.50 5.61
C ASP A 36 -7.82 12.82 4.15
N GLN A 37 -6.92 12.44 3.23
CA GLN A 37 -7.10 12.67 1.80
C GLN A 37 -8.30 11.90 1.26
N CYS A 38 -8.43 10.62 1.61
CA CYS A 38 -9.52 9.78 1.16
C CYS A 38 -10.87 10.29 1.66
N VAL A 39 -10.99 10.65 2.95
CA VAL A 39 -12.23 11.15 3.53
C VAL A 39 -12.61 12.49 2.93
N GLN A 40 -11.63 13.39 2.74
CA GLN A 40 -11.87 14.69 2.10
C GLN A 40 -12.43 14.52 0.68
N VAL A 41 -11.82 13.66 -0.13
CA VAL A 41 -12.26 13.42 -1.52
C VAL A 41 -13.58 12.65 -1.59
N ALA A 42 -13.78 11.65 -0.73
CA ALA A 42 -15.01 10.87 -0.72
C ALA A 42 -16.21 11.70 -0.22
N SER A 43 -16.01 12.56 0.79
CA SER A 43 -17.06 13.43 1.32
C SER A 43 -17.43 14.57 0.37
N SER A 44 -16.59 14.88 -0.63
CA SER A 44 -16.95 15.84 -1.69
C SER A 44 -17.89 15.25 -2.73
N GLN A 45 -18.17 13.94 -2.67
CA GLN A 45 -19.12 13.28 -3.57
C GLN A 45 -20.56 13.50 -3.10
N GLN A 46 -21.43 13.84 -4.04
CA GLN A 46 -22.86 14.06 -3.73
C GLN A 46 -23.48 12.78 -3.15
N GLY A 47 -24.11 12.91 -1.98
CA GLY A 47 -24.80 11.79 -1.32
C GLY A 47 -23.89 10.87 -0.49
N VAL A 48 -22.61 11.20 -0.35
CA VAL A 48 -21.70 10.51 0.58
C VAL A 48 -21.55 11.31 1.86
N THR A 49 -21.94 10.74 2.99
CA THR A 49 -21.72 11.34 4.31
C THR A 49 -20.29 11.14 4.78
N ALA A 50 -19.80 12.01 5.68
CA ALA A 50 -18.48 11.87 6.28
C ALA A 50 -18.29 10.49 6.96
N ALA A 51 -19.33 9.94 7.59
CA ALA A 51 -19.28 8.61 8.21
C ALA A 51 -19.17 7.48 7.18
N GLN A 52 -19.84 7.60 6.02
CA GLN A 52 -19.71 6.64 4.92
C GLN A 52 -18.32 6.72 4.27
N ALA A 53 -17.82 7.94 4.08
CA ALA A 53 -16.46 8.19 3.60
C ALA A 53 -15.42 7.57 4.54
N ASP A 54 -15.47 7.88 5.84
CA ASP A 54 -14.56 7.32 6.85
C ASP A 54 -14.57 5.79 6.85
N LYS A 55 -15.76 5.17 6.87
CA LYS A 55 -15.90 3.72 6.83
C LYS A 55 -15.24 3.11 5.58
N HIS A 56 -15.44 3.72 4.41
CA HIS A 56 -14.86 3.23 3.16
C HIS A 56 -13.34 3.41 3.13
N CYS A 57 -12.86 4.59 3.51
CA CYS A 57 -11.43 4.91 3.58
C CYS A 57 -10.70 4.01 4.57
N LYS A 58 -11.29 3.75 5.75
CA LYS A 58 -10.74 2.81 6.72
C LYS A 58 -10.62 1.41 6.15
N CYS A 59 -11.66 0.95 5.45
CA CYS A 59 -11.60 -0.34 4.75
C CYS A 59 -10.47 -0.37 3.70
N GLY A 60 -10.33 0.70 2.91
CA GLY A 60 -9.24 0.84 1.96
C GLY A 60 -7.86 0.78 2.63
N ALA A 61 -7.68 1.51 3.72
CA ALA A 61 -6.43 1.53 4.46
C ALA A 61 -6.05 0.15 5.01
N ASP A 62 -7.04 -0.58 5.56
CA ASP A 62 -6.85 -1.92 6.09
C ASP A 62 -6.63 -2.97 4.97
N ALA A 63 -7.22 -2.77 3.80
CA ALA A 63 -6.97 -3.61 2.62
C ALA A 63 -5.54 -3.41 2.10
N ILE A 64 -5.07 -2.16 2.04
CA ILE A 64 -3.68 -1.85 1.67
C ILE A 64 -2.71 -2.46 2.69
N GLU A 65 -2.99 -2.30 3.99
CA GLU A 65 -2.17 -2.84 5.07
C GLU A 65 -2.00 -4.36 5.01
N LYS A 66 -3.01 -5.08 4.53
CA LYS A 66 -2.99 -6.55 4.44
C LYS A 66 -2.29 -7.09 3.19
N ASN A 67 -2.24 -6.31 2.11
CA ASN A 67 -1.88 -6.82 0.78
C ASN A 67 -0.60 -6.20 0.20
N PHE A 68 -0.05 -5.16 0.81
CA PHE A 68 1.07 -4.39 0.27
C PHE A 68 2.18 -4.24 1.29
N THR A 69 3.41 -4.26 0.81
CA THR A 69 4.62 -3.98 1.61
C THR A 69 4.79 -2.47 1.82
N THR A 70 5.62 -2.09 2.79
CA THR A 70 5.95 -0.68 3.03
C THR A 70 6.47 0.04 1.78
N ALA A 71 7.39 -0.59 1.04
CA ALA A 71 7.93 0.00 -0.18
C ALA A 71 6.85 0.21 -1.26
N GLU A 72 5.91 -0.72 -1.38
CA GLU A 72 4.79 -0.58 -2.32
C GLU A 72 3.81 0.52 -1.89
N ILE A 73 3.58 0.69 -0.59
CA ILE A 73 2.75 1.78 -0.05
C ILE A 73 3.43 3.14 -0.28
N GLU A 74 4.74 3.25 -0.07
CA GLU A 74 5.50 4.46 -0.39
C GLU A 74 5.44 4.78 -1.88
N GLN A 75 5.54 3.76 -2.74
CA GLN A 75 5.37 3.95 -4.18
C GLN A 75 3.96 4.42 -4.52
N LEU A 76 2.92 3.86 -3.91
CA LEU A 76 1.52 4.29 -4.10
C LEU A 76 1.28 5.77 -3.69
N ASP A 77 2.07 6.31 -2.75
CA ASP A 77 2.03 7.72 -2.32
C ASP A 77 3.00 8.64 -3.12
N SER A 78 3.71 8.08 -4.11
CA SER A 78 4.71 8.83 -4.87
C SER A 78 4.10 9.98 -5.68
N LYS A 79 4.70 11.17 -5.54
CA LYS A 79 4.37 12.35 -6.38
C LYS A 79 4.97 12.28 -7.78
N ALA A 80 5.95 11.40 -8.01
CA ALA A 80 6.60 11.23 -9.31
C ALA A 80 5.81 10.32 -10.27
N GLY A 81 4.66 9.80 -9.82
CA GLY A 81 3.87 8.82 -10.52
C GLY A 81 3.99 7.44 -9.89
N VAL A 82 3.02 6.60 -10.23
CA VAL A 82 2.85 5.23 -9.72
C VAL A 82 2.88 4.27 -10.90
N ASP A 83 3.55 3.14 -10.72
CA ASP A 83 3.46 2.02 -11.66
C ASP A 83 1.99 1.57 -11.83
N ALA A 84 1.54 1.46 -13.08
CA ALA A 84 0.15 1.18 -13.39
C ALA A 84 -0.31 -0.17 -12.81
N LYS A 85 0.54 -1.21 -12.85
CA LYS A 85 0.22 -2.53 -12.31
C LYS A 85 0.09 -2.48 -10.79
N LEU A 86 0.93 -1.72 -10.12
CA LEU A 86 0.83 -1.49 -8.67
C LEU A 86 -0.49 -0.79 -8.30
N ARG A 87 -0.85 0.30 -9.01
CA ARG A 87 -2.14 1.00 -8.82
C ARG A 87 -3.33 0.09 -9.04
N ASP A 88 -3.33 -0.66 -10.14
CA ASP A 88 -4.46 -1.50 -10.52
C ASP A 88 -4.67 -2.62 -9.50
N ARG A 89 -3.57 -3.19 -8.97
CA ARG A 89 -3.63 -4.16 -7.87
C ARG A 89 -4.18 -3.52 -6.59
N ALA A 90 -3.77 -2.30 -6.25
CA ALA A 90 -4.30 -1.58 -5.08
C ALA A 90 -5.81 -1.34 -5.20
N GLN A 91 -6.26 -0.87 -6.37
CA GLN A 91 -7.68 -0.69 -6.65
C GLN A 91 -8.46 -2.01 -6.59
N ALA A 92 -7.91 -3.09 -7.14
CA ALA A 92 -8.55 -4.41 -7.08
C ALA A 92 -8.68 -4.93 -5.64
N ALA A 93 -7.63 -4.78 -4.82
CA ALA A 93 -7.65 -5.17 -3.41
C ALA A 93 -8.71 -4.39 -2.62
N VAL A 94 -8.76 -3.06 -2.79
CA VAL A 94 -9.77 -2.21 -2.14
C VAL A 94 -11.18 -2.58 -2.62
N LYS A 95 -11.40 -2.73 -3.92
CA LYS A 95 -12.71 -3.15 -4.48
C LYS A 95 -13.16 -4.49 -3.90
N SER A 96 -12.27 -5.48 -3.86
CA SER A 96 -12.59 -6.80 -3.33
C SER A 96 -12.90 -6.79 -1.83
N ALA A 97 -12.18 -5.99 -1.04
CA ALA A 97 -12.33 -5.94 0.40
C ALA A 97 -13.51 -5.05 0.85
N CYS A 98 -13.81 -4.00 0.07
CA CYS A 98 -14.69 -2.90 0.47
C CYS A 98 -15.94 -2.76 -0.40
N ALA A 99 -16.22 -3.75 -1.27
CA ALA A 99 -17.48 -3.82 -1.99
C ALA A 99 -18.66 -3.74 -1.00
N PRO A 100 -19.75 -3.04 -1.36
CA PRO A 100 -20.95 -3.05 -0.55
C PRO A 100 -21.43 -4.49 -0.42
N LYS A 101 -21.54 -4.97 0.82
CA LYS A 101 -22.20 -6.25 1.09
C LYS A 101 -23.66 -6.08 0.68
N GLN A 102 -24.12 -6.93 -0.24
CA GLN A 102 -25.52 -7.03 -0.66
C GLN A 102 -26.40 -7.44 0.51
#